data_AF-A9GTM8-F1
#
_entry.id   AF-A9GTM8-F1
#
_cell.length_a   1.000
_cell.length_b   1.000
_cell.length_c   1.000
_cell.angle_alpha   90.00
_cell.angle_beta   90.00
_cell.angle_gamma   90.00
#
_symmetry.space_group_name_H-M   'P 1'
#
loop_
_entity.id
_entity.type
_entity.pdbx_description
1 polymer ?
#
loop_
_entity_poly.entity_id
_entity_poly.type
_entity_poly.pdbx_seq_one_letter_code
_entity_poly.pdbx_strand_id
1 'polypeptide(L)' 'MPVDSAGQVEVTWRDLVRNNFQSQEGCSNGKHEAYSDGPFSVTVWGWGSEVPFHNNSDAYPAGASVRAINPVVIPPETPL' A
#
# COMPACT_ATOMS: atom_id res chain seq x y z
N MET A 1 10.57 3.09 -9.60
CA MET A 1 11.18 1.95 -10.33
C MET A 1 10.05 1.17 -10.97
N PRO A 2 10.12 0.85 -12.27
CA PRO A 2 9.14 -0.01 -12.91
C PRO A 2 9.05 -1.37 -12.22
N VAL A 3 7.85 -1.81 -11.88
CA VAL A 3 7.61 -3.16 -11.33
C VAL A 3 7.11 -4.14 -12.37
N ASP A 4 6.76 -3.65 -13.55
CA ASP A 4 6.34 -4.45 -14.71
C ASP A 4 7.35 -4.33 -15.86
N SER A 5 7.32 -5.30 -16.77
CA SER A 5 8.19 -5.31 -17.95
C SER A 5 7.83 -4.22 -18.97
N ALA A 6 6.63 -3.66 -18.89
CA ALA A 6 6.12 -2.64 -19.79
C ALA A 6 6.43 -1.21 -19.32
N GLY A 7 6.92 -1.01 -18.09
CA GLY A 7 7.24 0.33 -17.59
C GLY A 7 6.03 1.16 -17.16
N GLN A 8 4.86 0.54 -16.97
CA GLN A 8 3.60 1.26 -16.74
C GLN A 8 3.26 1.39 -15.26
N VAL A 9 3.84 0.55 -14.41
CA VAL A 9 3.57 0.58 -12.98
C VAL A 9 4.86 0.93 -12.24
N GLU A 10 4.79 1.98 -11.43
CA GLU A 10 5.91 2.40 -10.59
C GLU A 10 5.60 2.15 -9.13
N VAL A 11 6.63 1.77 -8.38
CA VAL A 11 6.59 1.73 -6.91
C VAL A 11 7.62 2.68 -6.33
N THR A 12 7.23 3.30 -5.21
CA THR A 12 8.10 4.08 -4.34
C THR A 12 7.85 3.67 -2.89
N TRP A 13 8.90 3.71 -2.09
CA TRP A 13 8.85 3.36 -0.67
C TRP A 13 9.28 4.56 0.17
N ARG A 14 8.56 4.79 1.25
CA ARG A 14 8.93 5.78 2.27
C ARG A 14 8.78 5.15 3.64
N ASP A 15 9.84 5.28 4.42
CA ASP A 15 9.86 4.81 5.79
C ASP A 15 9.16 5.83 6.69
N LEU A 16 8.22 5.38 7.50
CA LEU A 16 7.56 6.22 8.50
C LEU A 16 8.31 6.16 9.83
N VAL A 17 8.62 4.94 10.29
CA VAL A 17 9.37 4.68 11.52
C VAL A 17 10.34 3.53 11.31
N ARG A 18 11.52 3.61 11.93
CA ARG A 18 12.54 2.55 11.93
C ARG A 18 13.13 2.36 13.31
N ASN A 19 13.79 1.22 13.51
CA ASN A 19 14.48 0.86 14.76
C ASN A 19 13.50 0.93 15.95
N ASN A 20 13.92 1.55 17.05
CA ASN A 20 13.08 1.79 18.23
C ASN A 20 12.10 2.96 17.99
N PHE A 21 11.14 2.76 17.08
CA PHE A 21 10.04 3.69 16.76
C PHE A 21 10.48 5.12 16.41
N GLN A 22 11.67 5.26 15.82
CA GLN A 22 12.21 6.58 15.48
C GLN A 22 11.62 7.07 14.16
N SER A 23 11.18 8.34 14.16
CA SER A 23 10.69 9.04 12.97
C SER A 23 11.77 9.16 11.90
N GLN A 24 11.40 9.05 10.63
CA GLN A 24 12.33 9.10 9.49
C GLN A 24 12.01 10.33 8.63
N GLU A 25 12.97 11.22 8.41
CA GLU A 25 12.83 12.35 7.47
C GLU A 25 11.55 13.20 7.67
N GLY A 26 11.12 13.38 8.92
CA GLY A 26 9.89 14.10 9.27
C GLY A 26 8.60 13.28 9.17
N CYS A 27 8.67 12.03 8.71
CA CYS A 27 7.59 11.06 8.79
C CYS A 27 7.63 10.31 10.13
N SER A 28 6.45 9.95 10.65
CA SER A 28 6.26 9.24 11.92
C SER A 28 4.98 8.41 11.88
N ASN A 29 4.60 7.73 12.97
CA ASN A 29 3.26 7.15 13.05
C ASN A 29 2.20 8.26 13.11
N GLY A 30 1.11 8.12 12.34
CA GLY A 30 0.02 9.08 12.32
C GLY A 30 -0.48 9.40 10.91
N LYS A 31 -1.18 10.54 10.77
CA LYS A 31 -1.73 10.98 9.49
C LYS A 31 -0.61 11.46 8.57
N HIS A 32 -0.53 10.86 7.39
CA HIS A 32 0.27 11.34 6.26
C HIS A 32 -0.61 11.50 5.02
N GLU A 33 -0.21 12.42 4.16
CA GLU A 33 -0.88 12.68 2.89
C GLU A 33 0.06 12.31 1.73
N ALA A 34 -0.51 11.67 0.72
CA ALA A 34 0.16 11.37 -0.53
C ALA A 34 -0.71 11.90 -1.67
N TYR A 35 -0.07 12.35 -2.74
CA TYR A 35 -0.74 12.93 -3.90
C TYR A 35 -0.11 12.40 -5.19
N SER A 36 -0.96 12.24 -6.21
CA SER A 36 -0.57 11.93 -7.59
C SER A 36 -1.61 12.51 -8.53
N ASP A 37 -1.18 12.95 -9.72
CA ASP A 37 -2.07 13.39 -10.79
C ASP A 37 -2.87 12.21 -11.38
N GLY A 38 -2.31 10.99 -11.30
CA GLY A 38 -2.94 9.76 -11.75
C GLY A 38 -3.48 8.89 -10.62
N PRO A 39 -4.26 7.84 -10.92
CA PRO A 39 -4.68 6.87 -9.91
C PRO A 39 -3.48 6.22 -9.22
N PHE A 40 -3.52 6.14 -7.89
CA PHE A 40 -2.51 5.43 -7.10
C PHE A 40 -3.17 4.75 -5.90
N SER A 41 -2.54 3.69 -5.43
CA SER A 41 -2.87 3.03 -4.17
C SER A 41 -1.78 3.28 -3.14
N VAL A 42 -2.15 3.24 -1.86
CA VAL A 42 -1.20 3.31 -0.75
C VAL A 42 -1.35 2.03 0.05
N THR A 43 -0.24 1.41 0.40
CA THR A 43 -0.20 0.28 1.34
C THR A 43 0.65 0.70 2.52
N VAL A 44 0.11 0.60 3.72
CA VAL A 44 0.91 0.71 4.94
C VAL A 44 1.35 -0.68 5.33
N TRP A 45 2.64 -0.84 5.57
CA TRP A 45 3.28 -2.09 5.96
C TRP A 45 4.15 -1.85 7.18
N GLY A 46 4.00 -2.71 8.19
CA GLY A 46 4.82 -2.72 9.38
C GLY A 46 5.36 -4.11 9.65
N TRP A 47 6.60 -4.19 10.13
CA TRP A 47 7.22 -5.44 10.55
C TRP A 47 8.13 -5.22 11.76
N GLY A 48 8.36 -6.28 12.52
CA GLY A 48 9.19 -6.25 13.72
C GLY A 48 9.65 -7.65 14.12
N SER A 49 10.64 -7.69 15.01
CA SER A 49 11.25 -8.94 15.49
C SER A 49 11.64 -8.88 16.97
N GLU A 50 11.14 -7.89 17.72
CA GLU A 50 11.57 -7.67 19.11
C GLU A 50 10.71 -8.43 20.12
N VAL A 51 11.37 -9.10 21.06
CA VAL A 51 10.75 -9.83 22.19
C VAL A 51 9.96 -8.85 23.08
N PRO A 52 8.71 -9.16 23.48
CA PRO A 52 8.01 -10.45 23.39
C PRO A 52 7.26 -10.69 22.07
N PHE A 53 7.32 -9.76 21.12
CA PHE A 53 6.65 -9.89 19.83
C PHE A 53 7.44 -10.82 18.90
N HIS A 54 6.80 -11.87 18.42
CA HIS A 54 7.37 -12.74 17.39
C HIS A 54 7.54 -11.95 16.09
N ASN A 55 8.38 -12.46 15.17
CA ASN A 55 8.49 -11.92 13.81
C ASN A 55 7.10 -11.71 13.21
N ASN A 56 6.70 -10.45 13.08
CA ASN A 56 5.40 -10.05 12.57
C ASN A 56 5.58 -9.18 11.35
N SER A 57 4.66 -9.30 10.40
CA SER A 57 4.64 -8.51 9.19
C SER A 57 3.20 -8.40 8.74
N ASP A 58 2.65 -7.20 8.86
CA ASP A 58 1.25 -6.91 8.57
C ASP A 58 1.16 -5.71 7.63
N ALA A 59 0.31 -5.83 6.61
CA ALA A 59 0.09 -4.78 5.63
C ALA A 59 -1.41 -4.60 5.37
N TYR A 60 -1.83 -3.36 5.14
CA TYR A 60 -3.20 -3.03 4.81
C TYR A 60 -3.26 -1.87 3.80
N PRO A 61 -4.29 -1.83 2.94
CA PRO A 61 -4.51 -0.70 2.06
C PRO A 61 -4.83 0.54 2.90
N ALA A 62 -4.07 1.61 2.67
CA ALA A 62 -4.28 2.90 3.27
C ALA A 62 -4.95 3.85 2.28
N GLY A 63 -5.71 4.80 2.81
CA GLY A 63 -6.56 5.67 2.00
C GLY A 63 -7.85 4.98 1.58
N ALA A 64 -8.94 5.75 1.50
CA ALA A 64 -10.28 5.24 1.28
C ALA A 64 -10.63 4.95 -0.20
N SER A 65 -9.64 4.93 -1.10
CA SER A 65 -9.89 4.87 -2.54
C SER A 65 -9.82 3.44 -3.07
N VAL A 66 -10.92 2.69 -2.96
CA VAL A 66 -11.14 1.47 -3.76
C VAL A 66 -11.80 1.85 -5.08
N ARG A 67 -11.01 2.30 -6.05
CA ARG A 67 -11.49 2.45 -7.43
C ARG A 67 -11.20 1.15 -8.18
N ALA A 68 -12.21 0.59 -8.85
CA ALA A 68 -12.02 -0.61 -9.65
C ALA A 68 -10.97 -0.33 -10.74
N ILE A 69 -9.90 -1.12 -10.75
CA ILE A 69 -8.82 -1.02 -11.73
C ILE A 69 -9.23 -1.70 -13.05
N ASN A 70 -10.10 -2.71 -12.98
CA ASN A 70 -10.54 -3.50 -14.14
C ASN A 70 -12.06 -3.40 -14.35
N PRO A 71 -12.54 -3.33 -15.61
CA PRO A 71 -13.96 -3.46 -15.90
C PRO A 71 -14.41 -4.90 -15.65
N VAL A 72 -15.40 -5.10 -14.78
CA VAL A 72 -16.06 -6.40 -14.61
C VAL A 72 -17.23 -6.47 -15.59
N VAL A 73 -17.20 -7.46 -16.49
CA VAL A 73 -18.33 -7.77 -17.38
C VAL A 73 -19.07 -8.96 -16.78
N ILE A 74 -20.33 -8.77 -16.40
CA ILE A 74 -21.21 -9.86 -15.96
C ILE A 74 -21.95 -10.38 -17.20
N PRO A 75 -21.72 -11.62 -17.65
CA PRO A 75 -22.50 -12.20 -18.73
C PRO A 75 -23.94 -12.45 -18.25
N PRO A 76 -24.95 -12.32 -19.13
CA PRO A 76 -26.33 -12.59 -18.77
C PRO A 76 -26.53 -14.06 -18.35
N GLU A 77 -27.37 -14.28 -17.34
CA GLU A 77 -27.76 -15.62 -16.92
C GLU A 77 -28.61 -16.29 -18.01
N THR A 78 -28.25 -17.52 -18.38
CA THR A 78 -29.08 -18.34 -19.28
C THR A 78 -30.33 -18.77 -18.51
N PRO A 79 -31.56 -18.46 -18.98
CA PRO A 79 -32.78 -18.97 -18.35
C PRO A 79 -32.82 -20.50 -18.36
N LEU A 80 -33.27 -21.10 -17.25
CA LEU A 80 -33.56 -22.53 -17.14
C LEU A 80 -34.73 -22.96 -18.02
#